data_AF-A0A1W9L1B8-F1
#
_entry.id   AF-A0A1W9L1B8-F1
#
_cell.length_a   1.000
_cell.length_b   1.000
_cell.length_c   1.000
_cell.angle_alpha   90.00
_cell.angle_beta   90.00
_cell.angle_gamma   90.00
#
_symmetry.space_group_name_H-M   'P 1'
#
loop_
_entity.id
_entity.type
_entity.pdbx_description
1 polymer ?
#
loop_
_entity_poly.entity_id
_entity_poly.type
_entity_poly.pdbx_seq_one_letter_code
_entity_poly.pdbx_strand_id
1 'polypeptide(L)' 'GNKRSLRTQRYPIQPNDMIEYDGKIYRSKGTHCKGSRVTALVGEKIVSLSIKKVKCLFHQKPLFVI' A
#
# COMPACT_ATOMS: atom_id res chain seq x y z
N GLY A 1 -12.57 26.60 -1.44
CA GLY A 1 -11.19 26.34 -0.96
C GLY A 1 -10.93 24.85 -0.92
N ASN A 2 -9.91 24.37 -1.63
CA ASN A 2 -9.52 22.96 -1.63
C ASN A 2 -8.91 22.57 -0.26
N LYS A 3 -9.76 22.12 0.68
CA LYS A 3 -9.26 21.49 1.92
C LYS A 3 -8.57 20.18 1.55
N ARG A 4 -7.24 20.14 1.69
CA ARG A 4 -6.49 18.88 1.62
C ARG A 4 -7.01 17.98 2.74
N SER A 5 -7.50 16.79 2.40
CA SER A 5 -7.95 15.84 3.40
C SER A 5 -6.73 15.34 4.18
N LEU A 6 -6.61 15.75 5.44
CA LEU A 6 -5.63 15.15 6.34
C LEU A 6 -5.99 13.67 6.53
N ARG A 7 -4.97 12.80 6.55
CA ARG A 7 -5.17 11.38 6.80
C ARG A 7 -5.48 11.19 8.29
N THR A 8 -6.71 10.80 8.58
CA THR A 8 -7.19 10.59 9.96
C THR A 8 -7.01 9.15 10.45
N GLN A 9 -6.73 8.20 9.54
CA GLN A 9 -6.67 6.76 9.87
C GLN A 9 -5.45 6.07 9.23
N ARG A 10 -4.88 5.10 9.95
CA ARG A 10 -3.85 4.20 9.40
C ARG A 10 -4.51 3.11 8.56
N TYR A 11 -4.26 3.16 7.26
CA TYR A 11 -4.60 2.08 6.34
C TYR A 11 -3.90 0.76 6.67
N PRO A 12 -4.51 -0.39 6.33
CA PRO A 12 -3.96 -1.72 6.63
C PRO A 12 -2.63 -2.01 5.94
N ILE A 13 -2.41 -1.44 4.76
CA ILE A 13 -1.18 -1.59 3.98
C ILE A 13 -0.43 -0.27 3.99
N GLN A 14 0.83 -0.32 4.39
CA GLN A 14 1.76 0.78 4.42
C GLN A 14 2.68 0.76 3.19
N PRO A 15 3.38 1.88 2.91
CA PRO A 15 4.46 1.88 1.95
C PRO A 15 5.53 0.86 2.33
N ASN A 16 6.08 0.19 1.32
CA ASN A 16 7.10 -0.84 1.39
C ASN A 16 6.68 -2.21 1.95
N ASP A 17 5.42 -2.39 2.35
CA ASP A 17 4.89 -3.70 2.71
C ASP A 17 4.92 -4.68 1.53
N MET A 18 5.06 -5.97 1.83
CA MET A 18 4.96 -7.02 0.82
C MET A 18 3.51 -7.50 0.72
N ILE A 19 3.00 -7.48 -0.51
CA ILE A 19 1.63 -7.83 -0.82
C ILE A 19 1.60 -8.93 -1.88
N GLU A 20 0.66 -9.84 -1.76
CA GLU A 20 0.36 -10.85 -2.76
C GLU A 20 -0.82 -10.40 -3.62
N TYR A 21 -0.64 -10.47 -4.93
CA TYR A 21 -1.68 -10.23 -5.90
C TYR A 21 -1.53 -11.23 -7.04
N ASP A 22 -2.59 -11.98 -7.33
CA ASP A 22 -2.63 -12.93 -8.44
C ASP A 22 -1.51 -14.00 -8.37
N GLY A 23 -1.25 -14.50 -7.15
CA GLY A 23 -0.21 -15.51 -6.88
C GLY A 23 1.24 -15.00 -6.98
N LYS A 24 1.43 -13.68 -7.16
CA LYS A 24 2.75 -13.04 -7.21
C LYS A 24 2.92 -12.05 -6.09
N ILE A 25 4.15 -11.93 -5.60
CA ILE A 25 4.49 -11.05 -4.50
C ILE A 25 5.09 -9.76 -5.04
N TYR A 26 4.57 -8.63 -4.56
CA TYR A 26 4.96 -7.29 -4.95
C TYR A 26 5.23 -6.41 -3.75
N ARG A 27 6.02 -5.35 -3.96
CA ARG A 27 6.24 -4.31 -2.95
C ARG A 27 5.20 -3.20 -3.13
N SER A 28 4.49 -2.90 -2.04
CA SER A 28 3.58 -1.76 -1.95
C SER A 28 4.36 -0.45 -1.97
N LYS A 29 3.90 0.53 -2.75
CA LYS A 29 4.34 1.93 -2.68
C LYS A 29 3.47 2.77 -1.74
N GLY A 30 2.33 2.22 -1.31
CA GLY A 30 1.40 2.88 -0.39
C GLY A 30 -0.04 2.73 -0.83
N THR A 31 -0.94 3.44 -0.16
CA THR A 31 -2.39 3.33 -0.32
C THR A 31 -2.99 4.68 -0.69
N HIS A 32 -3.97 4.67 -1.60
CA HIS A 32 -4.69 5.86 -2.09
C HIS A 32 -6.20 5.62 -2.06
N CYS A 33 -6.98 6.62 -2.52
CA CYS A 33 -8.45 6.58 -2.49
C CYS A 33 -9.00 6.22 -1.10
N LYS A 34 -8.50 6.90 -0.06
CA LYS A 34 -8.88 6.65 1.35
C LYS A 34 -8.65 5.21 1.82
N GLY A 35 -7.62 4.54 1.29
CA GLY A 35 -7.30 3.17 1.68
C GLY A 35 -8.22 2.12 1.05
N SER A 36 -8.85 2.41 -0.08
CA SER A 36 -9.56 1.41 -0.89
C SER A 36 -8.66 0.75 -1.93
N ARG A 37 -7.57 1.42 -2.33
CA ARG A 37 -6.63 0.96 -3.35
C ARG A 37 -5.20 1.03 -2.85
N VAL A 38 -4.42 0.02 -3.22
CA VAL A 38 -2.99 -0.08 -2.96
C VAL A 38 -2.23 0.11 -4.25
N THR A 39 -1.15 0.85 -4.19
CA THR A 39 -0.25 1.06 -5.31
C THR A 39 0.90 0.07 -5.15
N ALA A 40 1.16 -0.75 -6.16
CA ALA A 40 2.20 -1.78 -6.15
C ALA A 40 3.21 -1.53 -7.27
N LEU A 41 4.46 -1.93 -7.04
CA LEU A 41 5.48 -1.95 -8.07
C LEU A 41 5.53 -3.34 -8.71
N VAL A 42 5.18 -3.43 -10.00
CA VAL A 42 5.22 -4.64 -10.81
C VAL A 42 6.30 -4.45 -11.87
N GLY A 43 7.49 -4.99 -11.61
CA GLY A 43 8.69 -4.68 -12.40
C GLY A 43 9.05 -3.19 -12.27
N GLU A 44 9.06 -2.47 -13.39
CA GLU A 44 9.31 -1.01 -13.42
C GLU A 44 8.01 -0.18 -13.40
N LYS A 45 6.84 -0.82 -13.51
CA LYS A 45 5.56 -0.12 -13.60
C LYS A 45 4.87 -0.03 -12.25
N ILE A 46 4.17 1.08 -12.06
CA ILE A 46 3.33 1.33 -10.89
C ILE A 46 1.89 0.97 -11.25
N VAL A 47 1.29 0.03 -10.53
CA VAL A 47 -0.10 -0.41 -10.75
C VAL A 47 -0.97 -0.10 -9.54
N SER A 48 -2.23 0.21 -9.79
CA SER A 48 -3.23 0.47 -8.75
C SER A 48 -4.16 -0.72 -8.59
N LEU A 49 -4.05 -1.42 -7.46
CA LEU A 49 -4.78 -2.64 -7.14
C LEU A 49 -5.86 -2.37 -6.09
N SER A 50 -6.98 -3.10 -6.17
CA SER A 50 -8.03 -3.02 -5.15
C SER A 50 -7.60 -3.81 -3.92
N ILE A 51 -7.73 -3.24 -2.72
CA ILE A 51 -7.34 -3.92 -1.47
C ILE A 51 -8.09 -5.24 -1.27
N LYS A 52 -9.33 -5.35 -1.77
CA LYS A 52 -10.12 -6.60 -1.67
C LYS A 52 -9.47 -7.79 -2.39
N LYS A 53 -8.65 -7.53 -3.41
CA LYS A 53 -7.97 -8.56 -4.21
C LYS A 53 -6.53 -8.81 -3.76
N VAL A 54 -6.05 -8.05 -2.78
CA VAL A 54 -4.66 -8.05 -2.37
C VAL A 54 -4.56 -8.62 -0.96
N LYS A 55 -3.63 -9.55 -0.76
CA LYS A 55 -3.32 -10.09 0.55
C LYS A 55 -2.05 -9.43 1.07
N CYS A 56 -2.05 -8.92 2.30
CA CYS A 56 -0.83 -8.42 2.92
C CYS A 56 -0.08 -9.61 3.54
N LEU A 57 1.15 -9.84 3.09
CA LEU A 57 1.97 -10.96 3.57
C LEU A 57 2.90 -10.52 4.70
N PHE A 58 3.50 -9.34 4.56
CA PHE A 58 4.45 -8.83 5.53
C PHE A 58 4.35 -7.32 5.66
N HIS A 59 4.10 -6.87 6.88
CA HIS A 59 4.25 -5.48 7.25
C HIS A 59 5.71 -5.19 7.55
N GLN A 60 6.32 -4.26 6.81
CA GLN A 60 7.61 -3.73 7.26
C GLN A 60 7.35 -2.95 8.54
N LYS A 61 7.75 -3.53 9.68
CA LYS A 61 7.88 -2.76 10.91
C LYS A 61 8.87 -1.64 10.61
N PRO A 62 8.54 -0.37 10.87
CA PRO A 62 9.52 0.69 10.75
C PRO A 62 10.65 0.35 11.73
N LEU A 63 11.83 0.05 11.19
CA LEU A 63 13.07 0.13 11.95
C LEU A 63 13.24 1.61 12.27
N PHE A 64 12.70 2.03 13.41
CA PHE A 64 13.15 3.25 14.06
C PHE A 64 14.58 2.97 14.49
N VAL A 65 15.53 3.26 13.60
CA VAL A 65 16.92 3.46 14.00
C VAL A 65 16.93 4.81 14.69
N ILE A 66 16.95 4.77 16.02
CA ILE A 66 17.14 5.93 16.90
C ILE A 66 18.63 6.23 16.93
#